data_AF-A0A7S2MYX1-F1
#
_entry.id   AF-A0A7S2MYX1-F1
#
_cell.length_a   1.000
_cell.length_b   1.000
_cell.length_c   1.000
_cell.angle_alpha   90.00
_cell.angle_beta   90.00
_cell.angle_gamma   90.00
#
_symmetry.space_group_name_H-M   'P 1'
#
loop_
_entity.id
_entity.type
_entity.pdbx_description
1 polymer ?
#
loop_
_entity_poly.entity_id
_entity_poly.type
_entity_poly.pdbx_seq_one_letter_code
_entity_poly.pdbx_strand_id
1 'polypeptide(L)'
;QEAQGRAAAVNAEGGKVDAPLDEEALRKDSAKRNSHLEKLREEQAQRRRIMKIRRAVMAGKAKRTPGGLTADDLVINKRGKLVSRAASEHGKIKYVKSLKAWIDAVTAARAELNITGFVAVNGRTPEGQELYRKTKAIYDAAKKAEAP
;
A
#
# COMPACT_ATOMS: atom_id res chain seq x y z
N GLN A 1 28.83 -31.62 37.31
CA GLN A 1 28.12 -32.81 37.77
C GLN A 1 26.71 -32.35 38.11
N GLU A 2 25.82 -32.33 37.12
CA GLU A 2 25.06 -33.45 36.55
C GLU A 2 23.67 -33.55 37.18
N ALA A 3 22.68 -33.38 36.31
CA ALA A 3 21.41 -34.09 36.30
C ALA A 3 20.66 -34.20 37.63
N GLN A 4 19.75 -33.26 37.87
CA GLN A 4 18.55 -33.58 38.63
C GLN A 4 17.31 -33.05 37.93
N GLY A 5 16.50 -33.99 37.46
CA GLY A 5 15.06 -33.83 37.45
C GLY A 5 14.41 -33.70 36.07
N ARG A 6 13.75 -34.80 35.69
CA ARG A 6 12.56 -34.88 34.80
C ARG A 6 12.81 -35.29 33.35
N ALA A 7 13.30 -36.53 33.21
CA ALA A 7 12.83 -37.41 32.15
C ALA A 7 11.80 -38.38 32.77
N ALA A 8 10.51 -38.09 32.62
CA ALA A 8 9.41 -39.05 32.74
C ALA A 8 8.15 -38.38 32.19
N ALA A 9 7.56 -39.00 31.16
CA ALA A 9 6.16 -39.01 30.73
C ALA A 9 5.35 -37.70 30.91
N VAL A 10 4.62 -37.19 29.92
CA VAL A 10 3.53 -37.89 29.26
C VAL A 10 3.28 -37.21 27.91
N ASN A 11 3.20 -38.00 26.84
CA ASN A 11 2.39 -37.62 25.68
C ASN A 11 0.94 -37.57 26.18
N ALA A 12 0.44 -36.38 26.49
CA ALA A 12 -0.96 -36.15 26.85
C ALA A 12 -1.60 -35.31 25.74
N GLU A 13 -2.26 -36.05 24.85
CA GLU A 13 -3.52 -35.68 24.22
C GLU A 13 -3.51 -34.47 23.28
N GLY A 14 -3.64 -34.78 21.98
CA GLY A 14 -4.21 -33.88 21.01
C GLY A 14 -5.60 -33.47 21.47
N GLY A 15 -5.68 -32.35 22.18
CA GLY A 15 -6.92 -31.68 22.51
C GLY A 15 -7.56 -31.18 21.22
N LYS A 16 -8.46 -31.98 20.64
CA LYS A 16 -9.58 -31.40 19.91
C LYS A 16 -10.30 -30.51 20.90
N VAL A 17 -10.17 -29.21 20.71
CA VAL A 17 -11.08 -28.26 21.33
C VAL A 17 -12.44 -28.49 20.67
N ASP A 18 -13.20 -29.46 21.17
CA ASP A 18 -14.61 -29.69 20.83
C ASP A 18 -15.48 -28.57 21.44
N ALA A 19 -15.06 -27.31 21.26
CA ALA A 19 -15.98 -26.19 21.39
C ALA A 19 -17.02 -26.37 20.28
N PRO A 20 -18.32 -26.37 20.59
CA PRO A 20 -19.34 -26.48 19.55
C PRO A 20 -19.09 -25.37 18.52
N LEU A 21 -18.76 -25.78 17.30
CA LEU A 21 -18.64 -24.87 16.16
C LEU A 21 -19.93 -24.05 16.10
N ASP A 22 -19.84 -22.77 16.43
CA ASP A 22 -20.98 -21.87 16.35
C ASP A 22 -21.31 -21.67 14.86
N GLU A 23 -22.16 -22.55 14.37
CA GLU A 23 -22.54 -22.66 12.97
C GLU A 23 -23.24 -21.37 12.49
N GLU A 24 -23.89 -20.65 13.42
CA GLU A 24 -24.51 -19.37 13.16
C GLU A 24 -23.45 -18.27 12.97
N ALA A 25 -22.42 -18.24 13.81
CA ALA A 25 -21.28 -17.35 13.62
C ALA A 25 -20.56 -17.61 12.28
N LEU A 26 -20.34 -18.89 11.93
CA LEU A 26 -19.69 -19.25 10.67
C LEU A 26 -20.54 -18.91 9.44
N ARG A 27 -21.88 -19.06 9.53
CA ARG A 27 -22.82 -18.62 8.50
C ARG A 27 -22.82 -17.09 8.34
N LYS A 28 -22.83 -16.34 9.46
CA LYS A 28 -22.76 -14.86 9.44
C LYS A 28 -21.46 -14.37 8.83
N ASP A 29 -20.33 -14.96 9.20
CA ASP A 29 -19.02 -14.63 8.61
C ASP A 29 -18.95 -15.00 7.13
N SER A 30 -19.54 -16.12 6.74
CA SER A 30 -19.64 -16.52 5.32
C SER A 30 -20.53 -15.57 4.52
N ALA A 31 -21.68 -15.17 5.07
CA ALA A 31 -22.56 -14.18 4.43
C ALA A 31 -21.88 -12.80 4.31
N LYS A 32 -21.16 -12.37 5.34
CA LYS A 32 -20.38 -11.12 5.32
C LYS A 32 -19.26 -11.18 4.28
N ARG A 33 -18.53 -12.29 4.20
CA ARG A 33 -17.52 -12.51 3.14
C ARG A 33 -18.15 -12.48 1.75
N ASN A 34 -19.27 -13.17 1.54
CA ASN A 34 -19.95 -13.21 0.24
C ASN A 34 -20.44 -11.82 -0.18
N SER A 35 -21.06 -11.06 0.72
CA SER A 35 -21.49 -9.69 0.43
C SER A 35 -20.30 -8.76 0.12
N HIS A 36 -19.16 -8.95 0.78
CA HIS A 36 -17.94 -8.23 0.44
C HIS A 36 -17.41 -8.59 -0.95
N LEU A 37 -17.43 -9.88 -1.31
CA LEU A 37 -17.00 -10.35 -2.63
C LEU A 37 -17.89 -9.80 -3.76
N GLU A 38 -19.21 -9.75 -3.56
CA GLU A 38 -20.13 -9.14 -4.53
C GLU A 38 -19.80 -7.66 -4.76
N LYS A 39 -19.59 -6.89 -3.69
CA LYS A 39 -19.16 -5.48 -3.80
C LYS A 39 -17.87 -5.32 -4.60
N LEU A 40 -16.87 -6.17 -4.34
CA LEU A 40 -15.61 -6.14 -5.11
C LEU A 40 -15.83 -6.45 -6.59
N ARG A 41 -16.72 -7.39 -6.93
CA ARG A 41 -17.08 -7.73 -8.31
C ARG A 41 -17.77 -6.57 -9.00
N GLU A 42 -18.73 -5.93 -8.35
CA GLU A 42 -19.43 -4.75 -8.84
C GLU A 42 -18.46 -3.59 -9.10
N GLU A 43 -17.57 -3.31 -8.15
CA GLU A 43 -16.53 -2.29 -8.31
C GLU A 43 -15.61 -2.58 -9.50
N GLN A 44 -15.20 -3.85 -9.67
CA GLN A 44 -14.38 -4.24 -10.81
C GLN A 44 -15.12 -4.08 -12.13
N ALA A 45 -16.39 -4.47 -12.21
CA ALA A 45 -17.23 -4.29 -13.39
C ALA A 45 -17.37 -2.80 -13.75
N GLN A 46 -17.61 -1.96 -12.75
CA GLN A 46 -17.71 -0.51 -12.93
C GLN A 46 -16.39 0.10 -13.41
N ARG A 47 -15.25 -0.29 -12.83
CA ARG A 47 -13.92 0.15 -13.29
C ARG A 47 -13.68 -0.24 -14.75
N ARG A 48 -14.01 -1.49 -15.13
CA ARG A 48 -13.89 -1.95 -16.53
C ARG A 48 -14.76 -1.14 -17.48
N ARG A 49 -16.01 -0.84 -17.08
CA ARG A 49 -16.95 -0.01 -17.85
C ARG A 49 -16.39 1.39 -18.11
N ILE A 50 -15.90 2.07 -17.06
CA ILE A 50 -15.31 3.41 -17.16
C ILE A 50 -14.11 3.40 -18.12
N MET A 51 -13.24 2.40 -18.01
CA MET A 51 -12.05 2.28 -18.86
C MET A 51 -12.41 2.03 -20.34
N LYS A 52 -13.45 1.22 -20.60
CA LYS A 52 -13.98 1.01 -21.96
C LYS A 52 -14.46 2.32 -22.58
N ILE A 53 -15.19 3.12 -21.82
CA ILE A 53 -15.70 4.43 -22.28
C ILE A 53 -14.55 5.39 -22.58
N ARG A 54 -13.59 5.53 -21.66
CA ARG A 54 -12.41 6.38 -21.87
C ARG A 54 -11.61 5.97 -23.11
N ARG A 55 -11.47 4.67 -23.36
CA ARG A 55 -10.82 4.16 -24.57
C ARG A 55 -11.61 4.52 -25.84
N ALA A 56 -12.94 4.45 -25.80
CA ALA A 56 -13.77 4.87 -26.93
C ALA A 56 -13.62 6.37 -27.25
N VAL A 57 -13.52 7.21 -26.22
CA VAL A 57 -13.24 8.65 -26.39
C VAL A 57 -11.85 8.88 -27.01
N MET A 58 -10.82 8.21 -26.48
CA MET A 58 -9.46 8.32 -27.01
C MET A 58 -9.35 7.82 -28.47
N ALA A 59 -10.18 6.85 -28.85
CA ALA A 59 -10.26 6.33 -30.21
C ALA A 59 -11.18 7.16 -31.14
N GLY A 60 -11.70 8.31 -30.68
CA GLY A 60 -12.59 9.18 -31.46
C GLY A 60 -14.01 8.64 -31.69
N LYS A 61 -14.35 7.46 -31.12
CA LYS A 61 -15.68 6.85 -31.26
C LYS A 61 -16.76 7.55 -30.42
N ALA A 62 -16.34 8.35 -29.46
CA ALA A 62 -17.22 9.16 -28.61
C ALA A 62 -16.59 10.54 -28.39
N LYS A 63 -17.40 11.60 -28.43
CA LYS A 63 -16.91 12.98 -28.23
C LYS A 63 -16.48 13.27 -26.79
N ARG A 64 -17.19 12.69 -25.81
CA ARG A 64 -16.96 12.91 -24.38
C ARG A 64 -17.39 11.70 -23.55
N THR A 65 -16.80 11.54 -22.37
CA THR A 65 -17.28 10.57 -21.37
C THR A 65 -18.56 11.08 -20.68
N PRO A 66 -19.34 10.23 -19.99
CA PRO A 66 -20.49 10.68 -19.18
C PRO A 66 -20.14 11.75 -18.14
N GLY A 67 -18.89 11.78 -17.67
CA GLY A 67 -18.37 12.80 -16.77
C GLY A 67 -17.77 14.02 -17.47
N GLY A 68 -18.04 14.22 -18.76
CA GLY A 68 -17.63 15.41 -19.52
C GLY A 68 -16.21 15.42 -20.06
N LEU A 69 -15.35 14.46 -19.68
CA LEU A 69 -13.95 14.41 -20.14
C LEU A 69 -13.85 14.17 -21.65
N THR A 70 -13.00 14.94 -22.33
CA THR A 70 -12.64 14.79 -23.74
C THR A 70 -11.36 13.95 -23.92
N ALA A 71 -10.93 13.73 -25.16
CA ALA A 71 -9.67 13.03 -25.43
C ALA A 71 -8.45 13.81 -24.90
N ASP A 72 -8.45 15.14 -25.00
CA ASP A 72 -7.36 15.99 -24.52
C ASP A 72 -7.22 15.94 -22.99
N ASP A 73 -8.33 15.75 -22.28
CA ASP A 73 -8.34 15.63 -20.82
C ASP A 73 -7.83 14.28 -20.31
N LEU A 74 -7.57 13.32 -21.20
CA LEU A 74 -7.14 11.95 -20.85
C LEU A 74 -5.66 11.74 -21.15
N VAL A 75 -5.01 10.96 -20.28
CA VAL A 75 -3.60 10.58 -20.41
C VAL A 75 -3.39 9.13 -20.00
N ILE A 76 -2.44 8.45 -20.65
CA ILE A 76 -2.04 7.10 -20.31
C ILE A 76 -0.93 7.16 -19.26
N ASN A 77 -1.14 6.51 -18.12
CA ASN A 77 -0.10 6.40 -17.09
C ASN A 77 0.91 5.29 -17.42
N LYS A 78 2.02 5.22 -16.67
CA LYS A 78 3.05 4.18 -16.83
C LYS A 78 2.55 2.72 -16.72
N ARG A 79 1.35 2.52 -16.17
CA ARG A 79 0.70 1.20 -16.01
C ARG A 79 -0.30 0.91 -17.14
N GLY A 80 -0.32 1.73 -18.21
CA GLY A 80 -1.21 1.58 -19.35
C GLY A 80 -2.67 1.98 -19.09
N LYS A 81 -2.97 2.67 -17.98
CA LYS A 81 -4.34 3.08 -17.62
C LYS A 81 -4.63 4.50 -18.08
N LEU A 82 -5.79 4.71 -18.70
CA LEU A 82 -6.34 6.03 -19.02
C LEU A 82 -6.90 6.70 -17.77
N VAL A 83 -6.27 7.80 -17.37
CA VAL A 83 -6.66 8.66 -16.25
C VAL A 83 -6.88 10.08 -16.74
N SER A 84 -7.49 10.95 -15.93
CA SER A 84 -7.58 12.36 -16.29
C SER A 84 -6.23 13.05 -16.09
N ARG A 85 -5.88 13.96 -17.01
CA ARG A 85 -4.67 14.76 -17.00
C ARG A 85 -4.55 15.58 -15.71
N ALA A 86 -5.62 16.32 -15.37
CA ALA A 86 -5.69 17.12 -14.15
C ALA A 86 -5.45 16.30 -12.87
N ALA A 87 -6.01 15.09 -12.76
CA ALA A 87 -5.77 14.24 -11.59
C ALA A 87 -4.32 13.74 -11.54
N SER A 88 -3.73 13.41 -12.70
CA SER A 88 -2.33 13.01 -12.77
C SER A 88 -1.38 14.13 -12.36
N GLU A 89 -1.63 15.36 -12.81
CA GLU A 89 -0.81 16.54 -12.47
C GLU A 89 -0.94 16.91 -11.00
N HIS A 90 -2.17 16.92 -10.47
CA HIS A 90 -2.41 17.14 -9.04
C HIS A 90 -1.64 16.12 -8.18
N GLY A 91 -1.63 14.84 -8.57
CA GLY A 91 -0.83 13.81 -7.89
C GLY A 91 0.67 14.12 -7.90
N LYS A 92 1.22 14.60 -9.03
CA LYS A 92 2.63 15.01 -9.14
C LYS A 92 2.95 16.21 -8.26
N ILE A 93 2.08 17.23 -8.25
CA ILE A 93 2.25 18.43 -7.41
C ILE A 93 2.25 18.05 -5.93
N LYS A 94 1.29 17.22 -5.50
CA LYS A 94 1.24 16.74 -4.11
C LYS A 94 2.49 15.97 -3.71
N TYR A 95 2.99 15.10 -4.59
CA TYR A 95 4.22 14.34 -4.33
C TYR A 95 5.41 15.26 -4.08
N VAL A 96 5.61 16.27 -4.93
CA VAL A 96 6.71 17.23 -4.79
C VAL A 96 6.58 18.04 -3.50
N LYS A 97 5.37 18.49 -3.16
CA LYS A 97 5.14 19.34 -1.98
C LYS A 97 5.34 18.64 -0.63
N SER A 98 5.12 17.33 -0.52
CA SER A 98 5.12 16.66 0.79
C SER A 98 6.09 15.48 0.88
N LEU A 99 6.09 14.58 -0.10
CA LEU A 99 6.77 13.30 0.03
C LEU A 99 8.19 13.32 -0.52
N LYS A 100 8.45 14.12 -1.55
CA LYS A 100 9.73 14.12 -2.27
C LYS A 100 10.91 14.39 -1.33
N ALA A 101 10.84 15.46 -0.54
CA ALA A 101 11.93 15.85 0.36
C ALA A 101 12.30 14.74 1.37
N TRP A 102 11.30 14.06 1.95
CA TRP A 102 11.55 12.96 2.87
C TRP A 102 12.16 11.74 2.17
N ILE A 103 11.66 11.38 0.99
CA ILE A 103 12.15 10.23 0.21
C ILE A 103 13.61 10.45 -0.22
N ASP A 104 13.95 11.67 -0.65
CA ASP A 104 15.31 12.03 -1.03
C ASP A 104 16.25 11.94 0.19
N ALA A 105 15.81 12.44 1.36
CA ALA A 105 16.57 12.33 2.61
C ALA A 105 16.79 10.87 3.05
N VAL A 106 15.77 10.01 2.93
CA VAL A 106 15.91 8.56 3.21
C VAL A 106 16.92 7.93 2.26
N THR A 107 16.88 8.30 0.98
CA THR A 107 17.77 7.75 -0.05
C THR A 107 19.22 8.15 0.24
N ALA A 108 19.47 9.42 0.58
CA ALA A 108 20.79 9.90 1.00
C ALA A 108 21.29 9.18 2.26
N ALA A 109 20.47 9.10 3.31
CA ALA A 109 20.85 8.43 4.55
C ALA A 109 21.18 6.94 4.33
N ARG A 110 20.43 6.24 3.47
CA ARG A 110 20.71 4.84 3.11
C ARG A 110 22.02 4.67 2.36
N ALA A 111 22.35 5.59 1.47
CA ALA A 111 23.61 5.59 0.74
C ALA A 111 24.79 5.79 1.70
N GLU A 112 24.68 6.75 2.62
CA GLU A 112 25.76 7.03 3.58
C GLU A 112 25.96 5.94 4.64
N LEU A 113 24.90 5.23 5.03
CA LEU A 113 24.98 4.08 5.95
C LEU A 113 25.25 2.76 5.23
N ASN A 114 25.37 2.78 3.90
CA ASN A 114 25.60 1.62 3.04
C ASN A 114 24.61 0.46 3.29
N ILE A 115 23.34 0.79 3.58
CA ILE A 115 22.31 -0.19 3.93
C ILE A 115 21.78 -0.87 2.67
N THR A 116 22.06 -2.16 2.53
CA THR A 116 21.50 -3.04 1.49
C THR A 116 20.30 -3.82 2.00
N GLY A 117 19.29 -4.03 1.15
CA GLY A 117 18.09 -4.77 1.53
C GLY A 117 17.07 -3.94 2.32
N PHE A 118 16.10 -4.63 2.91
CA PHE A 118 14.99 -4.00 3.62
C PHE A 118 15.35 -3.73 5.09
N VAL A 119 15.19 -2.48 5.52
CA VAL A 119 15.31 -2.07 6.93
C VAL A 119 14.10 -1.21 7.27
N ALA A 120 13.42 -1.55 8.37
CA ALA A 120 12.28 -0.79 8.85
C ALA A 120 12.75 0.56 9.44
N VAL A 121 12.30 1.67 8.84
CA VAL A 121 12.60 3.02 9.33
C VAL A 121 11.99 3.19 10.74
N ASN A 122 12.82 3.56 11.72
CA ASN A 122 12.43 3.65 13.13
C ASN A 122 11.87 2.32 13.69
N GLY A 123 12.39 1.19 13.19
CA GLY A 123 12.05 -0.13 13.71
C GLY A 123 12.70 -0.45 15.06
N ARG A 124 12.50 -1.69 15.54
CA ARG A 124 13.11 -2.21 16.77
C ARG A 124 14.63 -2.47 16.63
N THR A 125 15.10 -2.63 15.40
CA THR A 125 16.51 -2.87 15.07
C THR A 125 17.34 -1.59 15.22
N PRO A 126 18.58 -1.66 15.75
CA PRO A 126 19.47 -0.49 15.87
C PRO A 126 19.69 0.24 14.54
N GLU A 127 19.92 -0.51 13.45
CA GLU A 127 20.11 0.04 12.10
C GLU A 127 18.92 0.90 11.64
N GLY A 128 17.69 0.47 11.96
CA GLY A 128 16.46 1.19 11.61
C GLY A 128 16.30 2.49 12.38
N GLN A 129 16.76 2.54 13.64
CA GLN A 129 16.77 3.74 14.46
C GLN A 129 17.84 4.72 13.98
N GLU A 130 19.03 4.22 13.65
CA GLU A 130 20.12 5.03 13.09
C GLU A 130 19.72 5.64 11.75
N LEU A 131 19.15 4.85 10.84
CA LEU A 131 18.63 5.32 9.57
C LEU A 131 17.61 6.45 9.76
N TYR A 132 16.69 6.31 10.72
CA TYR A 132 15.69 7.34 11.00
C TYR A 132 16.32 8.64 11.53
N ARG A 133 17.23 8.56 12.51
CA ARG A 133 17.92 9.73 13.08
C ARG A 133 18.66 10.49 11.99
N LYS A 134 19.40 9.77 11.15
CA LYS A 134 20.18 10.36 10.06
C LYS A 134 19.30 10.96 8.96
N THR A 135 18.26 10.23 8.54
CA THR A 135 17.25 10.74 7.61
C THR A 135 16.64 12.05 8.11
N LYS A 136 16.25 12.09 9.39
CA LYS A 136 15.60 13.27 9.96
C LYS A 136 16.56 14.46 10.03
N ALA A 137 17.84 14.24 10.33
CA ALA A 137 18.85 15.29 10.28
C ALA A 137 19.00 15.88 8.86
N ILE A 138 19.09 15.03 7.84
CA ILE A 138 19.18 15.47 6.43
C ILE A 138 17.90 16.21 6.01
N TYR A 139 16.72 15.69 6.38
CA TYR A 139 15.44 16.30 6.05
C TYR A 139 15.26 17.67 6.70
N ASP A 140 15.56 17.80 8.00
CA ASP A 140 15.46 19.06 8.73
C ASP A 140 16.48 20.09 8.19
N ALA A 141 17.68 19.64 7.81
CA ALA A 141 18.69 20.48 7.16
C ALA A 141 18.24 20.96 5.77
N ALA A 142 17.68 20.08 4.94
CA ALA A 142 17.15 20.42 3.63
C ALA A 142 15.97 21.39 3.74
N LYS A 143 15.05 21.16 4.69
CA LYS A 143 13.92 22.06 4.96
C LYS A 143 14.39 23.44 5.44
N LYS A 144 15.44 23.50 6.26
CA LYS A 144 16.04 24.76 6.71
C LYS A 144 16.72 25.51 5.55
N ALA A 145 17.38 24.80 4.64
CA ALA A 145 18.03 25.40 3.48
C ALA A 145 17.02 25.92 2.42
N GLU A 146 15.81 25.37 2.37
CA GLU A 146 14.72 25.80 1.48
C GLU A 146 13.87 26.93 2.09
N ALA A 147 14.03 27.24 3.38
CA ALA A 147 13.39 28.39 4.01
C ALA A 147 14.17 29.69 3.64
N PRO A 148 13.49 30.75 3.16
CA PRO A 148 14.14 32.03 2.88
C PRO A 148 14.65 32.73 4.15
#